data_AF-A0A3R8NC11-F1
#
_entry.id   AF-A0A3R8NC11-F1
#
_cell.length_a   1.000
_cell.length_b   1.000
_cell.length_c   1.000
_cell.angle_alpha   90.00
_cell.angle_beta   90.00
_cell.angle_gamma   90.00
#
_symmetry.space_group_name_H-M   'P 1'
#
loop_
_entity.id
_entity.type
_entity.pdbx_description
1 polymer ?
#
loop_
_entity_poly.entity_id
_entity_poly.type
_entity_poly.pdbx_seq_one_letter_code
_entity_poly.pdbx_strand_id
1 'polypeptide(L)'
;MTVRKFRPPNRLANMIKERGGILAQDALVAAEAGVESLREASLAALDETLAEIERRFGKGAEDREHEPFEGLYLLSSRIIDVGHFVSDTGVDKAAVSLCTLADSLAETGVWRWDAVDVHLNALKLLRAMGAQLPAAQRDAMLEGLYQVSHHRPDEV
;
A
#
# COMPACT_ATOMS: atom_id res chain seq x y z
N MET A 1 -38.75 -45.92 50.95
CA MET A 1 -38.38 -44.49 50.88
C MET A 1 -37.37 -44.34 49.75
N THR A 2 -37.77 -43.78 48.60
CA THR A 2 -36.94 -43.81 47.39
C THR A 2 -36.25 -42.46 47.22
N VAL A 3 -34.93 -42.42 47.37
CA VAL A 3 -34.14 -41.19 47.22
C VAL A 3 -33.87 -40.95 45.74
N ARG A 4 -34.37 -39.84 45.18
CA ARG A 4 -33.98 -39.37 43.85
C ARG A 4 -32.67 -38.59 43.97
N LYS A 5 -31.60 -39.11 43.37
CA LYS A 5 -30.31 -38.41 43.28
C LYS A 5 -30.32 -37.50 42.04
N PHE A 6 -30.22 -36.19 42.26
CA PHE A 6 -30.03 -35.21 41.19
C PHE A 6 -28.53 -34.94 41.02
N ARG A 7 -28.00 -35.18 39.82
CA ARG A 7 -26.62 -34.82 39.45
C ARG A 7 -26.67 -33.66 38.46
N PRO A 8 -26.21 -32.46 38.85
CA PRO A 8 -26.12 -31.34 37.93
C PRO A 8 -25.20 -31.69 36.74
N PRO A 9 -25.55 -31.32 35.50
CA PRO A 9 -24.70 -31.59 34.35
C PRO A 9 -23.35 -30.87 34.51
N ASN A 10 -22.26 -31.63 34.34
CA ASN A 10 -20.89 -31.11 34.47
C ASN A 10 -20.55 -30.26 33.23
N ARG A 11 -20.64 -28.93 33.39
CA ARG A 11 -20.36 -27.95 32.32
C ARG A 11 -18.95 -28.11 31.73
N LEU A 12 -17.93 -28.34 32.55
CA LEU A 12 -16.55 -28.52 32.08
C LEU A 12 -16.40 -29.78 31.22
N ALA A 13 -17.03 -30.89 31.62
CA ALA A 13 -17.00 -32.14 30.85
C ALA A 13 -17.73 -32.03 29.50
N ASN A 14 -18.72 -31.14 29.40
CA ASN A 14 -19.40 -30.85 28.14
C ASN A 14 -18.56 -29.93 27.24
N MET A 15 -17.91 -28.90 27.80
CA MET A 15 -17.03 -27.99 27.06
C MET A 15 -15.79 -28.71 26.48
N ILE A 16 -15.26 -29.73 27.16
CA ILE A 16 -14.15 -30.55 26.61
C ILE A 16 -14.59 -31.39 25.39
N LYS A 17 -15.89 -31.73 25.30
CA LYS A 17 -16.46 -32.52 24.19
C LYS A 17 -16.91 -31.67 23.00
N GLU A 18 -17.20 -30.39 23.23
CA GLU A 18 -17.43 -29.42 22.18
C GLU A 18 -16.09 -29.17 21.47
N ARG A 19 -16.00 -29.49 20.17
CA ARG A 19 -14.83 -29.12 19.35
C ARG A 19 -14.79 -27.59 19.25
N GLY A 20 -14.09 -26.94 20.16
CA GLY A 20 -14.01 -25.48 20.26
C GLY A 20 -13.05 -24.81 19.26
N GLY A 21 -12.54 -25.54 18.27
CA GLY A 21 -11.61 -25.04 17.26
C GLY A 21 -12.19 -25.13 15.85
N ILE A 22 -11.90 -24.14 15.02
CA ILE A 22 -12.11 -24.20 13.57
C ILE A 22 -10.95 -24.94 12.91
N LEU A 23 -11.18 -25.56 11.75
CA LEU A 23 -10.08 -26.15 11.00
C LEU A 23 -9.18 -25.03 10.45
N ALA A 24 -7.88 -25.29 10.35
CA ALA A 24 -6.94 -24.32 9.79
C ALA A 24 -7.36 -23.82 8.40
N GLN A 25 -7.90 -24.72 7.56
CA GLN A 25 -8.46 -24.36 6.26
C GLN A 25 -9.61 -23.34 6.36
N ASP A 26 -10.50 -23.51 7.35
CA ASP A 26 -11.67 -22.63 7.52
C ASP A 26 -11.22 -21.27 8.04
N ALA A 27 -10.18 -21.25 8.88
CA ALA A 27 -9.52 -20.03 9.33
C ALA A 27 -8.87 -19.26 8.16
N LEU A 28 -8.20 -19.96 7.24
CA LEU A 28 -7.59 -19.34 6.05
C LEU A 28 -8.66 -18.75 5.13
N VAL A 29 -9.73 -19.50 4.84
CA VAL A 29 -10.86 -19.01 4.03
C VAL A 29 -11.50 -17.76 4.65
N ALA A 30 -11.71 -17.76 5.98
CA ALA A 30 -12.24 -16.60 6.68
C ALA A 30 -11.29 -15.39 6.62
N ALA A 31 -9.97 -15.62 6.71
CA ALA A 31 -8.97 -14.57 6.60
C ALA A 31 -8.91 -13.98 5.19
N GLU A 32 -8.93 -14.80 4.15
CA GLU A 32 -8.98 -14.37 2.74
C GLU A 32 -10.23 -13.55 2.45
N ALA A 33 -11.41 -14.01 2.91
CA ALA A 33 -12.65 -13.26 2.78
C ALA A 33 -12.61 -11.92 3.54
N GLY A 34 -11.97 -11.90 4.72
CA GLY A 34 -11.75 -10.69 5.50
C GLY A 34 -10.89 -9.68 4.74
N VAL A 35 -9.76 -10.11 4.16
CA VAL A 35 -8.91 -9.26 3.32
C VAL A 35 -9.70 -8.77 2.11
N GLU A 36 -10.34 -9.66 1.37
CA GLU A 36 -11.09 -9.31 0.16
C GLU A 36 -12.20 -8.27 0.42
N SER A 37 -12.82 -8.30 1.60
CA SER A 37 -13.83 -7.29 2.00
C SER A 37 -13.28 -5.86 2.06
N LEU A 38 -11.96 -5.69 2.16
CA LEU A 38 -11.28 -4.39 2.20
C LEU A 38 -10.93 -3.86 0.80
N ARG A 39 -11.18 -4.62 -0.28
CA ARG A 39 -10.75 -4.25 -1.64
C ARG A 39 -11.21 -2.86 -2.04
N GLU A 40 -12.52 -2.62 -2.00
CA GLU A 40 -13.07 -1.33 -2.44
C GLU A 40 -12.55 -0.15 -1.61
N ALA A 41 -12.51 -0.31 -0.27
CA ALA A 41 -12.00 0.72 0.62
C ALA A 41 -10.51 1.01 0.40
N SER A 42 -9.70 -0.02 0.12
CA SER A 42 -8.26 0.13 -0.15
C SER A 42 -8.02 0.83 -1.49
N LEU A 43 -8.78 0.48 -2.53
CA LEU A 43 -8.70 1.14 -3.83
C LEU A 43 -9.14 2.61 -3.76
N ALA A 44 -10.20 2.91 -3.01
CA ALA A 44 -10.63 4.29 -2.76
C ALA A 44 -9.54 5.08 -2.02
N ALA A 45 -8.97 4.50 -0.96
CA ALA A 45 -7.88 5.14 -0.22
C ALA A 45 -6.62 5.36 -1.07
N LEU A 46 -6.32 4.44 -2.00
CA LEU A 46 -5.24 4.61 -2.97
C LEU A 46 -5.50 5.81 -3.89
N ASP A 47 -6.70 5.87 -4.47
CA ASP A 47 -7.08 6.94 -5.41
C ASP A 47 -7.12 8.31 -4.72
N GLU A 48 -7.62 8.37 -3.48
CA GLU A 48 -7.56 9.57 -2.62
C GLU A 48 -6.12 9.99 -2.33
N THR A 49 -5.24 9.04 -2.01
CA THR A 49 -3.82 9.33 -1.73
C THR A 49 -3.11 9.88 -2.97
N LEU A 50 -3.35 9.29 -4.14
CA LEU A 50 -2.81 9.79 -5.41
C LEU A 50 -3.33 11.20 -5.74
N ALA A 51 -4.62 11.46 -5.51
CA ALA A 51 -5.20 12.78 -5.70
C ALA A 51 -4.62 13.82 -4.72
N GLU A 52 -4.36 13.43 -3.47
CA GLU A 52 -3.71 14.29 -2.50
C GLU A 52 -2.28 14.64 -2.89
N ILE A 53 -1.49 13.65 -3.33
CA ILE A 53 -0.13 13.87 -3.82
C ILE A 53 -0.15 14.84 -5.01
N GLU A 54 -1.06 14.65 -5.97
CA GLU A 54 -1.17 15.53 -7.12
C GLU A 54 -1.51 16.96 -6.72
N ARG A 55 -2.45 17.13 -5.79
CA ARG A 55 -2.88 18.45 -5.30
C ARG A 55 -1.76 19.23 -4.62
N ARG A 56 -0.83 18.54 -3.94
CA ARG A 56 0.23 19.15 -3.12
C ARG A 56 1.56 19.27 -3.86
N PHE A 57 1.93 18.26 -4.62
CA PHE A 57 3.26 18.14 -5.25
C PHE A 57 3.21 18.19 -6.77
N GLY A 58 2.03 18.08 -7.37
CA GLY A 58 1.86 18.12 -8.82
C GLY A 58 2.26 19.46 -9.42
N LYS A 59 2.54 19.47 -10.72
CA LYS A 59 3.01 20.65 -11.47
C LYS A 59 2.08 21.87 -11.39
N GLY A 60 0.79 21.65 -11.15
CA GLY A 60 -0.21 22.71 -10.98
C GLY A 60 -0.48 23.11 -9.54
N ALA A 61 0.20 22.52 -8.55
CA ALA A 61 -0.02 22.82 -7.14
C ALA A 61 0.55 24.20 -6.80
N GLU A 62 -0.30 25.06 -6.23
CA GLU A 62 0.12 26.34 -5.66
C GLU A 62 1.03 26.08 -4.46
N ASP A 63 2.09 26.88 -4.31
CA ASP A 63 3.03 26.82 -3.18
C ASP A 63 3.71 25.47 -2.93
N ARG A 64 3.79 24.56 -3.91
CA ARG A 64 4.46 23.25 -3.77
C ARG A 64 5.92 23.34 -3.28
N GLU A 65 6.59 24.47 -3.53
CA GLU A 65 7.94 24.76 -3.05
C GLU A 65 8.07 24.80 -1.51
N HIS A 66 6.97 25.06 -0.80
CA HIS A 66 6.91 25.12 0.66
C HIS A 66 6.46 23.81 1.31
N GLU A 67 6.08 22.80 0.53
CA GLU A 67 5.73 21.49 1.07
C GLU A 67 6.96 20.83 1.70
N PRO A 68 6.82 20.14 2.85
CA PRO A 68 7.92 19.42 3.47
C PRO A 68 8.22 18.13 2.70
N PHE A 69 9.50 17.76 2.59
CA PHE A 69 9.93 16.50 1.98
C PHE A 69 9.29 15.28 2.65
N GLU A 70 9.14 15.31 3.98
CA GLU A 70 8.43 14.28 4.76
C GLU A 70 6.99 14.09 4.30
N GLY A 71 6.32 15.15 3.84
CA GLY A 71 4.95 15.07 3.32
C GLY A 71 4.85 14.15 2.10
N LEU A 72 5.82 14.25 1.18
CA LEU A 72 5.89 13.38 0.01
C LEU A 72 6.20 11.93 0.41
N TYR A 73 7.13 11.74 1.35
CA TYR A 73 7.48 10.41 1.86
C TYR A 73 6.29 9.70 2.52
N LEU A 74 5.55 10.39 3.38
CA LEU A 74 4.41 9.83 4.10
C LEU A 74 3.27 9.44 3.16
N LEU A 75 2.94 10.30 2.19
CA LEU A 75 1.91 9.98 1.20
C LEU A 75 2.33 8.82 0.28
N SER A 76 3.60 8.76 -0.09
CA SER A 76 4.15 7.64 -0.87
C SER A 76 4.12 6.33 -0.10
N SER A 77 4.45 6.36 1.20
CA SER A 77 4.35 5.19 2.07
C SER A 77 2.92 4.69 2.21
N ARG A 78 1.95 5.62 2.30
CA ARG A 78 0.53 5.28 2.35
C ARG A 78 0.04 4.55 1.09
N ILE A 79 0.59 4.84 -0.09
CA ILE A 79 0.30 4.07 -1.32
C ILE A 79 0.68 2.60 -1.13
N ILE A 80 1.85 2.33 -0.55
CA ILE A 80 2.34 0.97 -0.31
C ILE A 80 1.41 0.23 0.67
N ASP A 81 0.96 0.92 1.72
CA ASP A 81 0.07 0.33 2.74
C ASP A 81 -1.29 -0.13 2.17
N VAL A 82 -1.82 0.57 1.17
CA VAL A 82 -3.14 0.29 0.57
C VAL A 82 -3.06 -0.39 -0.81
N GLY A 83 -1.85 -0.59 -1.32
CA GLY A 83 -1.58 -1.02 -2.71
C GLY A 83 -1.73 -2.52 -2.97
N HIS A 84 -2.01 -3.34 -1.95
CA HIS A 84 -2.08 -4.81 -2.07
C HIS A 84 -2.92 -5.30 -3.27
N PHE A 85 -4.08 -4.68 -3.49
CA PHE A 85 -5.04 -5.06 -4.54
C PHE A 85 -4.65 -4.61 -5.95
N VAL A 86 -3.56 -3.87 -6.11
CA VAL A 86 -2.98 -3.41 -7.39
C VAL A 86 -1.53 -3.88 -7.56
N SER A 87 -1.12 -4.93 -6.86
CA SER A 87 0.26 -5.43 -6.87
C SER A 87 0.78 -5.85 -8.26
N ASP A 88 -0.12 -6.22 -9.17
CA ASP A 88 0.22 -6.55 -10.56
C ASP A 88 0.47 -5.32 -11.44
N THR A 89 0.09 -4.12 -10.97
CA THR A 89 0.26 -2.87 -11.71
C THR A 89 1.67 -2.31 -11.61
N GLY A 90 2.41 -2.60 -10.53
CA GLY A 90 3.70 -1.99 -10.24
C GLY A 90 3.64 -0.66 -9.46
N VAL A 91 2.43 -0.21 -9.05
CA VAL A 91 2.24 1.01 -8.24
C VAL A 91 3.09 0.99 -6.96
N ASP A 92 3.15 -0.14 -6.24
CA ASP A 92 3.93 -0.26 -5.00
C ASP A 92 5.42 0.00 -5.24
N LYS A 93 5.98 -0.53 -6.34
CA LYS A 93 7.39 -0.34 -6.70
C LYS A 93 7.69 1.12 -7.05
N ALA A 94 6.78 1.76 -7.78
CA ALA A 94 6.89 3.19 -8.09
C ALA A 94 6.79 4.05 -6.82
N ALA A 95 5.92 3.69 -5.87
CA ALA A 95 5.81 4.37 -4.58
C ALA A 95 7.09 4.22 -3.74
N VAL A 96 7.72 3.03 -3.71
CA VAL A 96 9.03 2.84 -3.07
C VAL A 96 10.10 3.72 -3.71
N SER A 97 10.13 3.81 -5.04
CA SER A 97 11.06 4.73 -5.74
C SER A 97 10.79 6.19 -5.38
N LEU A 98 9.54 6.58 -5.19
CA LEU A 98 9.18 7.92 -4.76
C LEU A 98 9.56 8.21 -3.30
N CYS A 99 9.45 7.23 -2.39
CA CYS A 99 10.00 7.33 -1.03
C CYS A 99 11.51 7.57 -1.07
N THR A 100 12.23 6.79 -1.90
CA THR A 100 13.69 6.96 -2.07
C THR A 100 14.03 8.34 -2.61
N LEU A 101 13.26 8.85 -3.58
CA LEU A 101 13.43 10.22 -4.06
C LEU A 101 13.20 11.22 -2.92
N ALA A 102 12.10 11.11 -2.18
CA ALA A 102 11.79 12.02 -1.07
C ALA A 102 12.89 12.06 -0.01
N ASP A 103 13.48 10.91 0.34
CA ASP A 103 14.64 10.82 1.25
C ASP A 103 15.86 11.55 0.67
N SER A 104 16.19 11.31 -0.60
CA SER A 104 17.30 12.02 -1.27
C SER A 104 17.08 13.54 -1.34
N LEU A 105 15.85 13.98 -1.52
CA LEU A 105 15.50 15.41 -1.51
C LEU A 105 15.63 16.01 -0.10
N ALA A 106 15.23 15.25 0.93
CA ALA A 106 15.42 15.65 2.32
C ALA A 106 16.89 15.74 2.72
N GLU A 107 17.73 14.79 2.28
CA GLU A 107 19.18 14.79 2.52
C GLU A 107 19.87 15.99 1.88
N THR A 108 19.47 16.36 0.66
CA THR A 108 20.07 17.48 -0.09
C THR A 108 19.45 18.83 0.26
N GLY A 109 18.23 18.85 0.81
CA GLY A 109 17.46 20.06 1.10
C GLY A 109 16.96 20.80 -0.14
N VAL A 110 17.00 20.17 -1.32
CA VAL A 110 16.66 20.80 -2.61
C VAL A 110 15.63 19.96 -3.35
N TRP A 111 14.54 20.59 -3.79
CA TRP A 111 13.55 19.96 -4.65
C TRP A 111 14.07 19.72 -6.07
N ARG A 112 13.91 18.49 -6.59
CA ARG A 112 14.11 18.12 -8.00
C ARG A 112 12.73 17.90 -8.64
N TRP A 113 12.04 19.00 -8.96
CA TRP A 113 10.65 18.94 -9.43
C TRP A 113 10.46 18.11 -10.70
N ASP A 114 11.42 18.09 -11.63
CA ASP A 114 11.33 17.24 -12.82
C ASP A 114 11.29 15.74 -12.45
N ALA A 115 12.05 15.33 -11.43
CA ALA A 115 12.05 13.95 -10.94
C ALA A 115 10.73 13.60 -10.25
N VAL A 116 10.21 14.53 -9.43
CA VAL A 116 8.89 14.38 -8.77
C VAL A 116 7.80 14.25 -9.82
N ASP A 117 7.74 15.16 -10.79
CA ASP A 117 6.72 15.18 -11.84
C ASP A 117 6.73 13.88 -12.66
N VAL A 118 7.91 13.34 -12.99
CA VAL A 118 8.04 12.04 -13.68
C VAL A 118 7.48 10.90 -12.84
N HIS A 119 7.78 10.84 -11.54
CA HIS A 119 7.22 9.83 -10.64
C HIS A 119 5.70 9.94 -10.51
N LEU A 120 5.15 11.15 -10.40
CA LEU A 120 3.69 11.32 -10.30
C LEU A 120 2.98 10.90 -11.59
N ASN A 121 3.54 11.24 -12.75
CA ASN A 121 3.01 10.80 -14.04
C ASN A 121 3.07 9.27 -14.18
N ALA A 122 4.17 8.64 -13.75
CA ALA A 122 4.30 7.20 -13.77
C ALA A 122 3.31 6.51 -12.83
N LEU A 123 3.10 7.02 -11.61
CA LEU A 123 2.11 6.49 -10.66
C LEU A 123 0.69 6.53 -11.25
N LYS A 124 0.30 7.64 -11.87
CA LYS A 124 -1.01 7.75 -12.56
C LYS A 124 -1.13 6.76 -13.71
N LEU A 125 -0.09 6.61 -14.54
CA LEU A 125 -0.08 5.68 -15.66
C LEU A 125 -0.18 4.23 -15.18
N LEU A 126 0.60 3.86 -14.16
CA LEU A 126 0.58 2.53 -13.56
C LEU A 126 -0.76 2.21 -12.91
N ARG A 127 -1.35 3.17 -12.19
CA ARG A 127 -2.68 3.01 -11.61
C ARG A 127 -3.76 2.78 -12.66
N ALA A 128 -3.68 3.48 -13.79
CA ALA A 128 -4.67 3.40 -14.87
C ALA A 128 -4.50 2.16 -15.77
N MET A 129 -3.26 1.80 -16.09
CA MET A 129 -2.94 0.85 -17.16
C MET A 129 -1.85 -0.17 -16.82
N GLY A 130 -1.26 -0.12 -15.62
CA GLY A 130 -0.08 -0.93 -15.27
C GLY A 130 -0.28 -2.45 -15.39
N ALA A 131 -1.48 -2.94 -15.10
CA ALA A 131 -1.84 -4.35 -15.28
C ALA A 131 -1.96 -4.76 -16.77
N GLN A 132 -2.21 -3.79 -17.66
CA GLN A 132 -2.38 -4.00 -19.10
C GLN A 132 -1.06 -3.84 -19.87
N LEU A 133 -0.05 -3.19 -19.26
CA LEU A 133 1.26 -3.02 -19.87
C LEU A 133 1.98 -4.39 -19.97
N PRO A 134 2.67 -4.66 -21.10
CA PRO A 134 3.61 -5.77 -21.17
C PRO A 134 4.62 -5.69 -20.02
N ALA A 135 4.87 -6.82 -19.36
CA ALA A 135 5.76 -6.87 -18.18
C ALA A 135 7.12 -6.19 -18.44
N ALA A 136 7.73 -6.45 -19.59
CA ALA A 136 9.00 -5.83 -19.98
C ALA A 136 8.95 -4.29 -20.06
N GLN A 137 7.84 -3.71 -20.54
CA GLN A 137 7.68 -2.25 -20.61
C GLN A 137 7.47 -1.65 -19.22
N ARG A 138 6.66 -2.32 -18.39
CA ARG A 138 6.44 -1.93 -17.00
C ARG A 138 7.74 -1.98 -16.21
N ASP A 139 8.51 -3.07 -16.33
CA ASP A 139 9.79 -3.24 -15.64
C ASP A 139 10.82 -2.20 -16.10
N ALA A 140 10.90 -1.91 -17.40
CA ALA A 140 11.78 -0.86 -17.92
C ALA A 140 11.41 0.53 -17.38
N MET A 141 10.11 0.83 -17.26
CA MET A 141 9.67 2.08 -16.67
C MET A 141 10.04 2.17 -15.19
N LEU A 142 9.80 1.10 -14.42
CA LEU A 142 10.15 1.05 -13.00
C LEU A 142 11.66 1.17 -12.77
N GLU A 143 12.47 0.55 -13.62
CA GLU A 143 13.92 0.72 -13.62
C GLU A 143 14.30 2.18 -13.89
N GLY A 144 13.67 2.82 -14.87
CA GLY A 144 13.88 4.25 -15.13
C GLY A 144 13.55 5.13 -13.91
N LEU A 145 12.46 4.84 -13.19
CA LEU A 145 12.13 5.56 -11.95
C LEU A 145 13.22 5.35 -10.88
N TYR A 146 13.69 4.12 -10.72
CA TYR A 146 14.76 3.79 -9.79
C TYR A 146 16.05 4.56 -10.10
N GLN A 147 16.43 4.66 -11.37
CA GLN A 147 17.59 5.46 -11.78
C GLN A 147 17.41 6.96 -11.49
N VAL A 148 16.21 7.51 -11.73
CA VAL A 148 15.90 8.92 -11.46
C VAL A 148 16.00 9.25 -9.95
N SER A 149 15.52 8.35 -9.08
CA SER A 149 15.56 8.54 -7.62
C SER A 149 16.98 8.47 -7.06
N HIS A 150 17.89 7.70 -7.68
CA HIS A 150 19.29 7.58 -7.27
C HIS A 150 20.24 8.56 -7.97
N HIS A 151 19.78 9.27 -9.01
CA HIS A 151 20.63 10.19 -9.75
C HIS A 151 20.94 11.45 -8.93
N ARG A 152 22.24 11.74 -8.74
CA ARG A 152 22.74 12.96 -8.12
C ARG A 152 23.34 13.88 -9.20
N PRO A 153 22.77 15.09 -9.43
CA PRO A 153 23.22 15.98 -10.50
C PRO A 153 24.67 16.47 -10.35
N ASP A 154 25.21 16.50 -9.12
CA ASP A 154 26.52 17.06 -8.81
C ASP A 154 27.69 16.05 -8.95
N GLU A 155 27.43 14.81 -9.37
CA GLU A 155 28.43 13.73 -9.50
C GLU A 155 28.91 13.48 -10.95
N VAL A 156 28.74 14.44 -11.88
CA VAL A 156 29.16 14.32 -13.30
C VAL A 156 30.27 15.30 -13.67
#